data_AF-K9VHB2-F1
#
_entry.id   AF-K9VHB2-F1
#
_cell.length_a   1.000
_cell.length_b   1.000
_cell.length_c   1.000
_cell.angle_alpha   90.00
_cell.angle_beta   90.00
_cell.angle_gamma   90.00
#
_symmetry.space_group_name_H-M   'P 1'
#
loop_
_entity.id
_entity.type
_entity.pdbx_description
1 polymer ?
#
loop_
_entity_poly.entity_id
_entity_poly.type
_entity_poly.pdbx_seq_one_letter_code
_entity_poly.pdbx_strand_id
1 'polypeptide(L)' 'MGLERKMFRGMFSPGEVVRLKQPCFTPGRLFEPGKYNADELPDIAFEMGLVDHLPPVKAKSSENLNVQNLPAKNLED' A
#
# COMPACT_ATOMS: atom_id res chain seq x y z
N MET A 1 18.72 -10.75 -3.19
CA MET A 1 18.25 -9.38 -2.91
C MET A 1 17.04 -9.15 -3.81
N GLY A 2 15.85 -9.11 -3.21
CA GLY A 2 14.58 -9.12 -3.93
C GLY A 2 14.40 -7.83 -4.71
N LEU A 3 14.15 -7.96 -6.01
CA LEU A 3 13.77 -6.85 -6.87
C LEU A 3 12.35 -6.42 -6.46
N GLU A 4 12.27 -5.53 -5.46
CA GLU A 4 11.01 -4.88 -5.10
C GLU A 4 10.47 -4.24 -6.38
N ARG A 5 9.31 -4.73 -6.83
CA ARG A 5 8.70 -4.29 -8.09
C ARG A 5 8.26 -2.85 -7.91
N LYS A 6 9.14 -1.90 -8.23
CA LYS A 6 8.81 -0.48 -8.30
C LYS A 6 7.59 -0.33 -9.22
N MET A 7 6.47 0.08 -8.65
CA MET A 7 5.28 0.40 -9.42
C MET A 7 5.35 1.90 -9.68
N PHE A 8 5.48 2.32 -10.93
CA PHE A 8 5.52 3.76 -11.22
C PHE A 8 4.08 4.32 -11.21
N ARG A 9 3.87 5.54 -10.73
CA ARG A 9 2.52 6.17 -10.69
C ARG A 9 1.84 6.16 -12.06
N GLY A 10 2.60 6.28 -13.16
CA GLY A 10 2.08 6.20 -14.52
C GLY A 10 1.49 4.86 -14.94
N MET A 11 1.60 3.81 -14.12
CA MET A 11 0.85 2.55 -14.29
C MET A 11 -0.60 2.66 -13.80
N PHE A 12 -0.92 3.68 -13.00
CA PHE A 12 -2.23 3.90 -12.40
C PHE A 12 -2.95 5.06 -13.07
N SER A 13 -4.26 4.93 -13.25
CA SER A 13 -5.06 6.07 -13.75
C SER A 13 -5.24 7.13 -12.65
N PRO A 14 -5.33 8.43 -12.97
CA PRO A 14 -5.50 9.48 -11.96
C PRO A 14 -6.78 9.34 -11.11
N GLY A 15 -7.81 8.66 -11.61
CA GLY A 15 -9.02 8.30 -10.85
C GLY A 15 -9.04 6.86 -10.33
N GLU A 16 -7.92 6.13 -10.41
CA GLU A 16 -7.85 4.74 -9.97
C GLU A 16 -7.70 4.67 -8.45
N VAL A 17 -8.47 3.78 -7.82
CA VAL A 17 -8.36 3.51 -6.39
C VAL A 17 -7.27 2.47 -6.17
N VAL A 18 -6.27 2.85 -5.39
CA VAL A 18 -5.12 2.02 -5.03
C VAL A 18 -5.14 1.72 -3.54
N ARG A 19 -4.48 0.63 -3.14
CA ARG A 19 -4.39 0.24 -1.73
C ARG A 19 -2.99 0.47 -1.21
N LEU A 20 -2.86 1.38 -0.25
CA LEU A 20 -1.65 1.56 0.52
C LEU A 20 -1.52 0.41 1.53
N LYS A 21 -0.49 -0.43 1.39
CA LYS A 21 -0.24 -1.59 2.25
C LYS A 21 0.51 -1.23 3.52
N GLN A 22 1.30 -0.17 3.47
CA GLN A 22 2.20 0.26 4.54
C GLN A 22 2.07 1.76 4.75
N PRO A 23 2.24 2.26 5.99
CA PRO A 23 2.18 3.68 6.26
C PRO A 23 3.22 4.43 5.41
N CYS A 24 2.79 5.48 4.72
CA CYS A 24 3.66 6.35 3.94
C CYS A 24 3.89 7.66 4.69
N PHE A 25 5.14 7.87 5.11
CA PHE A 25 5.57 9.09 5.76
C PHE A 25 5.97 10.09 4.70
N THR A 26 5.24 11.20 4.62
CA THR A 26 5.60 12.32 3.76
C THR A 26 6.02 13.51 4.60
N PRO A 27 6.78 14.47 4.03
CA PRO A 27 7.23 15.65 4.77
C PRO A 27 6.11 16.51 5.37
N GLY A 28 4.87 16.37 4.88
CA GLY A 28 3.72 17.16 5.35
C GLY A 28 2.54 16.34 5.89
N ARG A 29 2.55 15.01 5.78
CA ARG A 29 1.42 14.16 6.17
C ARG A 29 1.84 12.70 6.37
N LEU A 30 1.20 12.03 7.32
CA LEU A 30 1.23 10.58 7.43
C LEU A 30 0.02 9.99 6.70
N PHE A 31 0.26 9.05 5.80
CA PHE A 31 -0.80 8.25 5.16
C PHE A 31 -0.83 6.88 5.80
N GLU A 32 -1.98 6.51 6.37
CA GLU A 32 -2.19 5.21 6.97
C GLU A 32 -2.51 4.15 5.91
N PRO A 33 -2.20 2.87 6.13
CA PRO A 33 -2.53 1.81 5.18
C PRO A 33 -4.06 1.73 4.97
N GLY A 34 -4.49 1.84 3.71
CA GLY A 34 -5.89 2.04 3.37
C GLY A 34 -6.14 2.15 1.87
N LYS A 35 -7.35 2.54 1.48
CA LYS A 35 -7.71 2.81 0.09
C LYS A 35 -7.61 4.31 -0.17
N TYR A 36 -6.91 4.68 -1.23
CA TYR A 36 -6.74 6.07 -1.66
C TYR A 36 -6.90 6.16 -3.16
N ASN A 37 -7.28 7.32 -3.67
CA ASN A 37 -7.12 7.58 -5.09
C ASN A 37 -5.64 7.72 -5.41
N ALA A 38 -5.23 7.27 -6.60
CA ALA A 38 -3.84 7.36 -7.03
C ALA A 38 -3.34 8.81 -7.07
N ASP A 39 -4.24 9.78 -7.24
CA ASP A 39 -3.94 11.21 -7.19
C ASP A 39 -3.77 11.78 -5.78
N GLU A 40 -4.31 11.10 -4.75
CA GLU A 40 -4.18 11.54 -3.36
C GLU A 40 -2.85 11.12 -2.71
N LEU A 41 -2.18 10.11 -3.28
CA LEU A 41 -0.90 9.63 -2.79
C LEU A 41 0.27 10.28 -3.53
N PRO A 42 1.37 10.57 -2.82
CA PRO A 42 2.57 11.10 -3.46
C PRO A 42 3.24 10.04 -4.35
N ASP A 43 3.97 10.48 -5.37
CA ASP A 43 4.71 9.60 -6.28
C ASP A 43 5.68 8.67 -5.53
N ILE A 44 6.27 9.13 -4.43
CA ILE A 44 7.19 8.35 -3.60
C ILE A 44 6.55 7.07 -3.03
N ALA A 45 5.23 7.08 -2.76
CA ALA A 45 4.54 5.89 -2.28
C ALA A 45 4.56 4.76 -3.32
N PHE A 46 4.43 5.13 -4.60
CA PHE A 46 4.49 4.24 -5.75
C PHE A 46 5.92 3.79 -6.02
N GLU A 47 6.88 4.73 -6.05
CA GLU A 47 8.30 4.41 -6.27
C GLU A 47 8.86 3.44 -5.23
N MET A 48 8.41 3.57 -3.97
CA MET A 48 8.77 2.68 -2.86
C MET A 48 7.95 1.38 -2.85
N GLY A 49 7.01 1.19 -3.77
CA GLY A 49 6.18 -0.02 -3.84
C GLY A 49 5.24 -0.21 -2.64
N LEU A 50 4.91 0.86 -1.91
CA LEU A 50 4.01 0.81 -0.74
C LEU A 50 2.54 0.63 -1.16
N VAL A 51 2.24 0.86 -2.43
CA VAL A 51 0.90 0.82 -3.01
C VAL A 51 0.72 -0.43 -3.85
N ASP A 52 -0.51 -0.96 -3.83
CA ASP A 52 -0.91 -2.14 -4.56
C ASP A 52 -2.06 -1.83 -5.52
N HIS A 53 -2.03 -2.50 -6.66
CA HIS A 53 -3.12 -2.43 -7.63
C HIS A 53 -4.34 -3.14 -7.07
N LEU A 54 -5.43 -2.39 -6.89
CA LEU A 54 -6.69 -2.99 -6.54
C LEU A 54 -7.30 -3.55 -7.83
N PRO A 55 -7.57 -4.87 -7.94
CA PRO A 55 -8.22 -5.39 -9.12
C PRO A 55 -9.54 -4.65 -9.34
N PRO A 56 -9.86 -4.24 -10.59
CA PRO A 56 -11.13 -3.60 -10.89
C PRO A 56 -12.22 -4.57 -10.45
N VAL A 57 -13.05 -4.12 -9.51
CA VAL A 57 -13.94 -4.97 -8.71
C VAL A 57 -14.93 -5.70 -9.64
N LYS A 58 -14.55 -6.86 -10.15
CA LYS A 58 -15.49 -7.88 -10.59
C LYS A 58 -15.92 -8.57 -9.32
N ALA A 59 -17.09 -8.17 -8.82
CA ALA A 59 -17.74 -8.73 -7.65
C ALA A 59 -17.73 -10.26 -7.70
N LYS A 60 -16.86 -10.87 -6.88
CA LYS A 60 -16.90 -12.21 -6.27
C LYS A 60 -15.47 -12.65 -6.00
N SER A 61 -15.03 -12.49 -4.75
CA SER A 61 -14.19 -13.45 -4.05
C SER A 61 -13.99 -12.96 -2.63
N SER A 62 -14.59 -13.70 -1.71
CA SER A 62 -14.31 -13.66 -0.29
C SER A 62 -12.82 -13.96 -0.10
N GLU A 63 -12.03 -12.99 0.36
CA GLU A 63 -10.68 -13.27 0.86
C GLU A 63 -10.54 -12.74 2.28
N ASN A 64 -10.30 -13.71 3.15
CA ASN A 64 -10.18 -13.60 4.60
C ASN A 64 -8.95 -12.72 4.92
N LEU A 65 -9.14 -11.48 5.37
CA LEU A 65 -8.05 -10.65 5.88
C LEU A 65 -7.66 -11.15 7.28
N ASN A 66 -6.91 -12.25 7.32
CA ASN A 66 -6.09 -12.62 8.46
C ASN A 66 -4.89 -11.67 8.53
N VAL A 67 -5.06 -10.53 9.19
CA VAL A 67 -3.95 -9.67 9.65
C VAL A 67 -3.40 -10.25 10.96
N GLN A 68 -2.64 -11.34 10.85
CA GLN A 68 -1.59 -11.63 11.81
C GLN A 68 -0.31 -10.97 11.30
N ASN A 69 0.26 -10.05 12.08
CA ASN A 69 1.65 -10.09 12.55
C ASN A 69 2.17 -8.67 12.91
N LEU A 70 2.09 -8.30 14.19
CA LEU A 70 3.02 -7.33 14.77
C LEU A 70 4.35 -8.04 15.08
N PRO A 71 5.51 -7.56 14.62
CA PRO A 71 6.78 -8.14 15.01
C PRO A 71 7.26 -7.58 16.36
N ALA A 72 7.28 -8.47 17.36
CA ALA A 72 8.45 -8.89 18.15
C ALA A 72 9.20 -7.92 19.12
N LYS A 73 9.48 -8.51 20.30
CA LYS A 73 10.64 -8.37 21.23
C LYS A 73 10.50 -7.42 22.42
N ASN A 74 10.46 -8.02 23.61
CA ASN A 74 11.31 -7.77 24.81
C ASN A 74 11.09 -9.02 25.71
N LEU A 75 11.94 -10.05 25.71
CA LEU A 75 13.25 -10.20 26.38
C LEU A 75 13.18 -9.97 27.90
N GLU A 76 13.16 -11.09 28.66
CA GLU A 76 13.80 -11.42 29.97
C GLU A 76 13.69 -10.39 31.13
N ASP A 77 13.35 -10.70 32.39
CA ASP A 77 13.67 -11.82 33.31
C ASP A 77 12.49 -12.08 34.28
#